data_AF-A0A224Y4F3-F1
#
_entry.id   AF-A0A224Y4F3-F1
#
_cell.length_a   1.000
_cell.length_b   1.000
_cell.length_c   1.000
_cell.angle_alpha   90.00
_cell.angle_beta   90.00
_cell.angle_gamma   90.00
#
_symmetry.space_group_name_H-M   'P 1'
#
loop_
_entity.id
_entity.type
_entity.pdbx_description
1 polymer ?
#
loop_
_entity_poly.entity_id
_entity_poly.type
_entity_poly.pdbx_seq_one_letter_code
_entity_poly.pdbx_strand_id
1 'polypeptide(L)'
;MRRGSEPTEVNSADEPGDAPSDLVELMTTWRAQIDLLVNRDLQVEGGQNRTRDELQENTQQVIDMLLDQNQQLVSCLADLEREAVKRTMQMQKRLQSTANTTRETVRKMSEWGEEIQDIIYKRQQAEHAALEGKYVIADLQKENQQLRNYTDNLYSDVQSLLSIINVARTTGNWEMDCVTFCVISPEEVYGPICRLSAQNPDVTAAMDVKPNMLQSLETQCPASFSESLPAMFTVLDESVAIQEAPKSVESFLRSSSYKVKRRNVRR
;
A
#
# COMPACT_ATOMS: atom_id res chain seq x y z
N MET A 1 18.82 5.88 2.05
CA MET A 1 19.07 7.25 2.56
C MET A 1 17.75 7.97 2.83
N ARG A 2 17.19 7.85 4.03
CA ARG A 2 16.15 8.77 4.53
C ARG A 2 16.55 9.14 5.94
N ARG A 3 16.95 10.41 6.12
CA ARG A 3 17.20 11.00 7.43
C ARG A 3 15.84 11.10 8.12
N GLY A 4 15.62 10.29 9.15
CA GLY A 4 14.52 10.50 10.08
C GLY A 4 14.87 11.73 10.91
N SER A 5 14.19 12.84 10.64
CA SER A 5 14.22 14.01 11.50
C SER A 5 13.45 13.66 12.77
N GLU A 6 14.16 13.50 13.88
CA GLU A 6 13.57 13.34 15.21
C GLU A 6 12.67 14.55 15.53
N PRO A 7 11.47 14.33 16.09
CA PRO A 7 10.68 15.43 16.59
C PRO A 7 11.32 15.90 17.90
N THR A 8 11.87 17.12 17.87
CA THR A 8 12.28 17.83 19.08
C THR A 8 11.03 18.02 19.94
N GLU A 9 10.90 17.24 21.01
CA GLU A 9 9.94 17.48 22.08
C GLU A 9 10.27 18.83 22.72
N VAL A 10 9.63 19.89 22.22
CA VAL A 10 9.60 21.17 22.92
C VAL A 10 8.60 21.01 24.06
N ASN A 11 9.08 20.48 25.20
CA ASN A 11 8.44 20.66 26.49
C ASN A 11 8.60 22.13 26.90
N SER A 12 7.80 23.01 26.31
CA SER A 12 7.56 24.34 26.85
C SER A 12 6.52 24.20 27.95
N ALA A 13 7.00 23.97 29.17
CA ALA A 13 6.25 24.31 30.37
C ALA A 13 6.02 25.83 30.33
N ASP A 14 4.89 26.24 29.75
CA ASP A 14 4.38 27.59 29.87
C ASP A 14 3.92 27.76 31.32
N GLU A 15 4.83 28.27 32.15
CA GLU A 15 4.45 28.88 33.40
C GLU A 15 3.42 29.99 33.12
N PRO A 16 2.39 30.13 33.96
CA PRO A 16 1.45 31.24 33.84
C PRO A 16 2.24 32.53 34.04
N GLY A 17 2.51 33.24 32.94
CA GLY A 17 3.19 34.53 32.99
C GLY A 17 2.47 35.44 33.98
N ASP A 18 3.18 35.77 35.07
CA ASP A 18 2.79 36.83 35.98
C ASP A 18 2.39 38.06 35.14
N ALA A 19 1.27 38.69 35.51
CA ALA A 19 0.85 39.95 34.88
C ALA A 19 2.07 40.88 34.78
N PRO A 20 2.27 41.57 33.64
CA PRO A 20 3.49 42.33 33.40
C PRO A 20 3.63 43.35 34.51
N SER A 21 4.58 43.10 35.42
CA SER A 21 4.88 43.91 36.61
C SER A 21 4.97 45.41 36.25
N ASP A 22 5.39 45.68 35.02
CA ASP A 22 5.51 46.99 34.38
C ASP A 22 4.21 47.80 34.35
N LEU A 23 3.03 47.18 34.17
CA LEU A 23 1.75 47.91 34.12
C LEU A 23 1.30 48.34 35.52
N VAL A 24 1.51 47.49 36.52
CA VAL A 24 1.21 47.79 37.92
C VAL A 24 2.15 48.88 38.43
N GLU A 25 3.43 48.82 38.06
CA GLU A 25 4.44 49.82 38.40
C GLU A 25 4.14 51.19 37.74
N LEU A 26 3.69 51.19 36.47
CA LEU A 26 3.30 52.42 35.78
C LEU A 26 2.08 53.09 36.45
N MET A 27 1.05 52.31 36.80
CA MET A 27 -0.17 52.83 37.42
C MET A 27 0.07 53.39 38.83
N THR A 28 0.96 52.77 39.61
CA THR A 28 1.34 53.27 40.94
C THR A 28 2.15 54.55 40.86
N THR A 29 3.07 54.66 39.89
CA THR A 29 3.86 55.87 39.65
C THR A 29 2.99 57.05 39.21
N TRP A 30 2.02 56.80 38.32
CA TRP A 30 1.09 57.84 37.85
C TRP A 30 0.20 58.36 38.99
N ARG A 31 -0.30 57.47 39.87
CA ARG A 31 -1.09 57.87 41.05
C ARG A 31 -0.27 58.75 42.00
N ALA A 32 0.97 58.37 42.29
CA ALA A 32 1.87 59.17 43.13
C ALA A 32 2.13 60.58 42.55
N GLN A 33 2.20 60.69 41.22
CA GLN A 33 2.46 61.97 40.55
C GLN A 33 1.24 62.89 40.56
N ILE A 34 0.02 62.35 40.47
CA ILE A 34 -1.22 63.10 40.66
C ILE A 34 -1.31 63.61 42.10
N ASP A 35 -1.03 62.75 43.09
CA ASP A 35 -1.07 63.13 44.51
C ASP A 35 -0.09 64.28 44.82
N LEU A 36 1.08 64.30 44.16
CA LEU A 36 2.05 65.39 44.27
C LEU A 36 1.54 66.71 43.65
N LEU A 37 0.84 66.65 42.52
CA LEU A 37 0.28 67.85 41.87
C LEU A 37 -0.86 68.44 42.70
N VAL A 38 -1.76 67.60 43.22
CA VAL A 38 -2.86 68.03 44.11
C VAL A 38 -2.32 68.68 45.39
N ASN A 39 -1.26 68.12 45.99
CA ASN A 39 -0.64 68.69 47.20
C ASN A 39 0.12 70.01 46.94
N ARG A 40 0.63 70.22 45.73
CA ARG A 40 1.34 71.45 45.36
C ARG A 40 0.39 72.63 45.19
N ASP A 41 -0.80 72.40 44.65
CA ASP A 41 -1.82 73.44 44.49
C ASP A 41 -2.47 73.83 45.82
N LEU A 42 -2.39 72.97 46.86
CA LEU A 42 -2.83 73.29 48.23
C LEU A 42 -1.97 74.35 48.93
N GLN A 43 -0.74 74.63 48.48
CA GLN A 43 0.15 75.62 49.13
C GLN A 43 0.04 77.05 48.60
N VAL A 44 -0.71 77.30 47.53
CA VAL A 44 -0.81 78.62 46.88
C VAL A 44 -2.23 79.16 47.05
N GLU A 45 -2.36 80.36 47.64
CA GLU A 45 -3.56 81.22 47.80
C GLU A 45 -4.42 81.11 49.07
N GLY A 46 -4.25 82.09 49.98
CA GLY A 46 -5.29 82.53 50.91
C GLY A 46 -6.06 83.70 50.32
N GLY A 47 -7.35 83.52 50.00
CA GLY A 47 -8.21 84.62 49.57
C GLY A 47 -9.56 84.28 48.90
N GLN A 48 -9.73 83.08 48.32
CA GLN A 48 -10.93 82.70 47.55
C GLN A 48 -11.43 81.29 47.90
N ASN A 49 -11.77 81.06 49.17
CA ASN A 49 -12.04 79.69 49.66
C ASN A 49 -13.26 79.01 48.99
N ARG A 50 -14.35 79.72 48.68
CA ARG A 50 -15.57 79.09 48.11
C ARG A 50 -15.42 78.61 46.65
N THR A 51 -14.85 79.43 45.77
CA THR A 51 -14.59 79.05 44.37
C THR A 51 -13.48 78.00 44.26
N ARG A 52 -12.56 77.98 45.23
CA ARG A 52 -11.52 76.97 45.36
C ARG A 52 -12.09 75.63 45.80
N ASP A 53 -12.98 75.61 46.79
CA ASP A 53 -13.64 74.39 47.27
C ASP A 53 -14.49 73.77 46.15
N GLU A 54 -15.24 74.57 45.38
CA GLU A 54 -16.01 74.12 44.21
C GLU A 54 -15.12 73.57 43.08
N LEU A 55 -13.98 74.22 42.79
CA LEU A 55 -13.03 73.73 41.80
C LEU A 55 -12.38 72.42 42.27
N GLN A 56 -12.07 72.31 43.56
CA GLN A 56 -11.51 71.11 44.16
C GLN A 56 -12.52 69.95 44.12
N GLU A 57 -13.79 70.20 44.41
CA GLU A 57 -14.87 69.20 44.32
C GLU A 57 -15.08 68.74 42.87
N ASN A 58 -15.15 69.66 41.91
CA ASN A 58 -15.27 69.32 40.49
C ASN A 58 -14.06 68.53 39.98
N THR A 59 -12.85 68.92 40.41
CA THR A 59 -11.61 68.20 40.05
C THR A 59 -11.61 66.81 40.65
N GLN A 60 -12.03 66.66 41.91
CA GLN A 60 -12.15 65.36 42.57
C GLN A 60 -13.18 64.46 41.86
N GLN A 61 -14.33 65.01 41.47
CA GLN A 61 -15.34 64.25 40.73
C GLN A 61 -14.81 63.77 39.37
N VAL A 62 -14.07 64.62 38.64
CA VAL A 62 -13.43 64.22 37.38
C VAL A 62 -12.37 63.15 37.62
N ILE A 63 -11.56 63.27 38.66
CA ILE A 63 -10.58 62.25 39.05
C ILE A 63 -11.28 60.92 39.35
N ASP A 64 -12.35 60.92 40.13
CA ASP A 64 -13.09 59.70 40.50
C ASP A 64 -13.72 59.03 39.27
N MET A 65 -14.30 59.82 38.35
CA MET A 65 -14.81 59.31 37.08
C MET A 65 -13.71 58.70 36.21
N LEU A 66 -12.55 59.35 36.11
CA LEU A 66 -11.41 58.83 35.35
C LEU A 66 -10.85 57.55 35.98
N LEU A 67 -10.83 57.46 37.31
CA LEU A 67 -10.43 56.26 38.02
C LEU A 67 -11.39 55.10 37.76
N ASP A 68 -12.71 55.33 37.78
CA ASP A 68 -13.71 54.32 37.47
C ASP A 68 -13.62 53.85 36.01
N GLN A 69 -13.48 54.79 35.05
CA GLN A 69 -13.28 54.45 33.63
C GLN A 69 -12.01 53.63 33.41
N ASN A 70 -10.89 54.02 34.02
CA ASN A 70 -9.65 53.26 33.95
C ASN A 70 -9.82 51.85 34.54
N GLN A 71 -10.51 51.72 35.67
CA GLN A 71 -10.80 50.43 36.29
C GLN A 71 -11.64 49.54 35.37
N GLN A 72 -12.66 50.09 34.71
CA GLN A 72 -13.48 49.38 33.72
C GLN A 72 -12.64 48.95 32.50
N LEU A 73 -11.79 49.84 31.97
CA LEU A 73 -10.90 49.53 30.85
C LEU A 73 -9.91 48.42 31.21
N VAL A 74 -9.29 48.47 32.39
CA VAL A 74 -8.38 47.42 32.87
C VAL A 74 -9.11 46.08 33.00
N SER A 75 -10.35 46.07 33.53
CA SER A 75 -11.16 44.85 33.60
C SER A 75 -11.49 44.29 32.22
N CYS A 76 -11.92 45.14 31.27
CA CYS A 76 -12.22 44.73 29.91
C CYS A 76 -10.98 44.20 29.19
N LEU A 77 -9.82 44.82 29.37
CA LEU A 77 -8.54 44.33 28.81
C LEU A 77 -8.17 42.96 29.37
N ALA A 78 -8.31 42.75 30.68
CA ALA A 78 -8.05 41.46 31.31
C ALA A 78 -9.02 40.35 30.82
N ASP A 79 -10.29 40.67 30.59
CA ASP A 79 -11.26 39.75 29.98
C ASP A 79 -10.90 39.39 28.54
N LEU A 80 -10.50 40.39 27.73
CA LEU A 80 -10.08 40.19 26.34
C LEU A 80 -8.80 39.36 26.24
N GLU A 81 -7.84 39.59 27.13
CA GLU A 81 -6.62 38.80 27.22
C GLU A 81 -6.93 37.33 27.53
N ARG A 82 -7.75 37.08 28.56
CA ARG A 82 -8.20 35.72 28.92
C ARG A 82 -8.90 35.01 27.76
N GLU A 83 -9.79 35.71 27.06
CA GLU A 83 -10.50 35.12 25.91
C GLU A 83 -9.57 34.91 24.71
N ALA A 84 -8.60 35.80 24.46
CA ALA A 84 -7.59 35.61 23.42
C ALA A 84 -6.72 34.37 23.69
N VAL A 85 -6.22 34.21 24.93
CA VAL A 85 -5.45 33.03 25.34
C VAL A 85 -6.29 31.76 25.16
N LYS A 86 -7.55 31.76 25.59
CA LYS A 86 -8.47 30.62 25.42
C LYS A 86 -8.68 30.25 23.96
N ARG A 87 -8.87 31.23 23.06
CA ARG A 87 -9.02 30.98 21.62
C ARG A 87 -7.74 30.43 21.00
N THR A 88 -6.58 30.97 21.37
CA THR A 88 -5.28 30.48 20.91
C THR A 88 -5.05 29.03 21.34
N MET A 89 -5.34 28.69 22.59
CA MET A 89 -5.23 27.31 23.10
C MET A 89 -6.17 26.35 22.35
N GLN A 90 -7.42 26.76 22.10
CA GLN A 90 -8.37 25.95 21.33
C GLN A 90 -7.91 25.74 19.88
N MET A 91 -7.38 26.79 19.25
CA MET A 91 -6.85 26.72 17.89
C MET A 91 -5.63 25.80 17.82
N GLN A 92 -4.70 25.91 18.77
CA GLN A 92 -3.54 25.03 18.87
C GLN A 92 -3.95 23.56 19.05
N LYS A 93 -4.92 23.28 19.91
CA LYS A 93 -5.46 21.93 20.10
C LYS A 93 -6.06 21.36 18.81
N ARG A 94 -6.81 22.18 18.06
CA ARG A 94 -7.38 21.77 16.77
C ARG A 94 -6.29 21.50 15.74
N LEU A 95 -5.31 22.39 15.61
CA LEU A 95 -4.18 22.23 14.70
C LEU A 95 -3.39 20.96 15.00
N GLN A 96 -3.10 20.70 16.27
CA GLN A 96 -2.39 19.48 16.70
C GLN A 96 -3.19 18.22 16.36
N SER A 97 -4.50 18.22 16.63
CA SER A 97 -5.39 17.11 16.28
C SER A 97 -5.44 16.86 14.77
N THR A 98 -5.57 17.91 13.96
CA THR A 98 -5.55 17.82 12.50
C THR A 98 -4.20 17.34 11.98
N ALA A 99 -3.08 17.81 12.55
CA ALA A 99 -1.75 17.36 12.18
C ALA A 99 -1.53 15.87 12.48
N ASN A 100 -1.98 15.41 13.65
CA ASN A 100 -1.89 13.99 14.04
C ASN A 100 -2.74 13.11 13.13
N THR A 101 -3.98 13.54 12.83
CA THR A 101 -4.88 12.82 11.92
C THR A 101 -4.27 12.73 10.52
N THR A 102 -3.74 13.84 10.00
CA THR A 102 -3.09 13.89 8.69
C THR A 102 -1.88 12.96 8.65
N ARG A 103 -1.02 12.99 9.68
CA ARG A 103 0.13 12.09 9.79
C ARG A 103 -0.28 10.62 9.74
N GLU A 104 -1.33 10.26 10.47
CA GLU A 104 -1.85 8.89 10.49
C GLU A 104 -2.43 8.48 9.13
N THR A 105 -3.16 9.37 8.44
CA THR A 105 -3.65 9.08 7.09
C THR A 105 -2.51 8.87 6.09
N VAL A 106 -1.44 9.66 6.17
CA VAL A 106 -0.26 9.51 5.30
C VAL A 106 0.47 8.21 5.59
N ARG A 107 0.58 7.81 6.86
CA ARG A 107 1.15 6.52 7.27
C ARG A 107 0.38 5.35 6.66
N LYS A 108 -0.95 5.34 6.81
CA LYS A 108 -1.82 4.30 6.22
C LYS A 108 -1.76 4.28 4.69
N MET A 109 -1.71 5.44 4.04
CA MET A 109 -1.53 5.50 2.59
C MET A 109 -0.19 4.90 2.14
N SER A 110 0.88 5.06 2.94
CA SER A 110 2.16 4.41 2.68
C SER A 110 2.07 2.89 2.81
N GLU A 111 1.44 2.39 3.87
CA GLU A 111 1.23 0.95 4.10
C GLU A 111 0.44 0.32 2.94
N TRP A 112 -0.68 0.93 2.54
CA TRP A 112 -1.44 0.48 1.37
C TRP A 112 -0.64 0.57 0.07
N GLY A 113 0.25 1.55 -0.06
CA GLY A 113 1.16 1.65 -1.19
C GLY A 113 2.10 0.45 -1.29
N GLU A 114 2.65 0.00 -0.17
CA GLU A 114 3.51 -1.19 -0.08
C GLU A 114 2.72 -2.48 -0.35
N GLU A 115 1.52 -2.62 0.24
CA GLU A 115 0.63 -3.76 -0.02
C GLU A 115 0.24 -3.87 -1.51
N ILE A 116 -0.09 -2.76 -2.17
CA ILE A 116 -0.40 -2.73 -3.60
C ILE A 116 0.81 -3.17 -4.43
N GLN A 117 2.02 -2.74 -4.07
CA GLN A 117 3.23 -3.17 -4.78
C GLN A 117 3.49 -4.67 -4.64
N ASP A 118 3.31 -5.24 -3.45
CA ASP A 118 3.42 -6.68 -3.21
C ASP A 118 2.38 -7.47 -4.04
N ILE A 119 1.12 -7.01 -4.07
CA ILE A 119 0.07 -7.64 -4.88
C ILE A 119 0.41 -7.60 -6.38
N ILE A 120 0.92 -6.47 -6.88
CA ILE A 120 1.36 -6.34 -8.28
C ILE A 120 2.47 -7.34 -8.59
N TYR A 121 3.46 -7.47 -7.71
CA TYR A 121 4.55 -8.41 -7.87
C TYR A 121 4.06 -9.87 -7.92
N LYS A 122 3.23 -10.28 -6.95
CA LYS A 122 2.64 -11.62 -6.91
C LYS A 122 1.78 -11.92 -8.14
N ARG A 123 1.02 -10.94 -8.63
CA ARG A 123 0.25 -11.07 -9.87
C ARG A 123 1.16 -11.35 -11.07
N GLN A 124 2.25 -10.59 -11.22
CA GLN A 124 3.20 -10.80 -12.33
C GLN A 124 3.83 -12.19 -12.28
N GLN A 125 4.19 -12.66 -11.10
CA GLN A 125 4.72 -14.02 -10.92
C GLN A 125 3.70 -15.09 -11.32
N ALA A 126 2.44 -14.95 -10.89
CA ALA A 126 1.36 -15.86 -11.26
C ALA A 126 1.07 -15.84 -12.77
N GLU A 127 1.15 -14.67 -13.40
CA GLU A 127 0.97 -14.51 -14.85
C GLU A 127 2.08 -15.20 -15.64
N HIS A 128 3.33 -15.09 -15.19
CA HIS A 128 4.46 -15.83 -15.76
C HIS A 128 4.26 -17.35 -15.67
N ALA A 129 3.94 -17.87 -14.47
CA ALA A 129 3.70 -19.29 -14.26
C ALA A 129 2.51 -19.81 -15.11
N ALA A 130 1.47 -18.99 -15.29
CA ALA A 130 0.34 -19.33 -16.15
C ALA A 130 0.74 -19.38 -17.63
N LEU A 131 1.65 -18.53 -18.09
CA LEU A 131 2.18 -18.57 -19.45
C LEU A 131 3.04 -19.81 -19.68
N GLU A 132 3.95 -20.13 -18.75
CA GLU A 132 4.75 -21.35 -18.78
C GLU A 132 3.86 -22.60 -18.83
N GLY A 133 2.84 -22.66 -17.98
CA GLY A 133 1.86 -23.74 -17.97
C GLY A 133 1.12 -23.89 -19.31
N LYS A 134 0.80 -22.79 -20.00
CA LYS A 134 0.19 -22.84 -21.34
C LYS A 134 1.12 -23.44 -22.39
N TYR A 135 2.41 -23.13 -22.35
CA TYR A 135 3.39 -23.72 -23.27
C TYR A 135 3.52 -25.22 -23.05
N VAL A 136 3.66 -25.65 -21.78
CA VAL A 136 3.75 -27.08 -21.45
C VAL A 136 2.49 -27.84 -21.90
N ILE A 137 1.30 -27.28 -21.68
CA ILE A 137 0.05 -27.88 -22.15
C ILE A 137 0.03 -28.01 -23.68
N ALA A 138 0.47 -26.97 -24.40
CA ALA A 138 0.50 -27.00 -25.87
C ALA A 138 1.47 -28.07 -26.40
N ASP A 139 2.63 -28.23 -25.78
CA ASP A 139 3.61 -29.27 -26.15
C ASP A 139 3.06 -30.67 -25.87
N LEU A 140 2.46 -30.90 -24.70
CA LEU A 140 1.82 -32.17 -24.36
C LEU A 140 0.63 -32.50 -25.26
N GLN A 141 -0.15 -31.50 -25.67
CA GLN A 141 -1.23 -31.69 -26.65
C GLN A 141 -0.69 -32.14 -28.01
N LYS A 142 0.42 -31.54 -28.46
CA LYS A 142 1.08 -31.92 -29.71
C LYS A 142 1.62 -33.35 -29.64
N GLU A 143 2.28 -33.72 -28.54
CA GLU A 143 2.76 -35.09 -28.32
C GLU A 143 1.60 -36.09 -28.27
N ASN A 144 0.52 -35.78 -27.55
CA ASN A 144 -0.66 -36.64 -27.50
C ASN A 144 -1.27 -36.85 -28.89
N GLN A 145 -1.32 -35.80 -29.70
CA GLN A 145 -1.80 -35.90 -31.09
C GLN A 145 -0.90 -36.82 -31.92
N GLN A 146 0.43 -36.73 -31.77
CA GLN A 146 1.37 -37.61 -32.46
C GLN A 146 1.17 -39.09 -32.07
N LEU A 147 0.99 -39.36 -30.78
CA LEU A 147 0.73 -40.72 -30.28
C LEU A 147 -0.62 -41.27 -30.76
N ARG A 148 -1.66 -40.45 -30.83
CA ARG A 148 -2.96 -40.85 -31.41
C ARG A 148 -2.81 -41.22 -32.88
N ASN A 149 -2.16 -40.38 -33.68
CA ASN A 149 -1.91 -40.66 -35.09
C ASN A 149 -1.12 -41.97 -35.26
N TYR A 150 -0.11 -42.20 -34.41
CA TYR A 150 0.65 -43.46 -34.43
C TYR A 150 -0.23 -44.68 -34.11
N THR A 151 -1.11 -44.56 -33.11
CA THR A 151 -2.05 -45.62 -32.72
C THR A 151 -3.05 -45.92 -33.83
N ASP A 152 -3.57 -44.89 -34.50
CA ASP A 152 -4.52 -45.02 -35.61
C ASP A 152 -3.86 -45.73 -36.81
N ASN A 153 -2.60 -45.38 -37.12
CA ASN A 153 -1.83 -46.04 -38.16
C ASN A 153 -1.63 -47.52 -37.84
N LEU A 154 -1.17 -47.84 -36.63
CA LEU A 154 -0.96 -49.23 -36.20
C LEU A 154 -2.26 -50.04 -36.24
N TYR A 155 -3.38 -49.43 -35.84
CA TYR A 155 -4.69 -50.07 -35.95
C TYR A 155 -5.05 -50.36 -37.40
N SER A 156 -4.83 -49.41 -38.31
CA SER A 156 -5.04 -49.61 -39.75
C SER A 156 -4.17 -50.74 -40.32
N ASP A 157 -2.91 -50.83 -39.91
CA ASP A 157 -1.99 -51.90 -40.32
C ASP A 157 -2.48 -53.27 -39.84
N VAL A 158 -2.88 -53.39 -38.57
CA VAL A 158 -3.44 -54.62 -38.01
C VAL A 158 -4.70 -55.06 -38.75
N GLN A 159 -5.61 -54.12 -39.06
CA GLN A 159 -6.82 -54.43 -39.83
C GLN A 159 -6.49 -54.90 -41.25
N SER A 160 -5.51 -54.27 -41.90
CA SER A 160 -5.04 -54.66 -43.23
C SER A 160 -4.46 -56.07 -43.23
N LEU A 161 -3.62 -56.40 -42.24
CA LEU A 161 -3.07 -57.75 -42.07
C LEU A 161 -4.16 -58.80 -41.80
N LEU A 162 -5.13 -58.49 -40.94
CA LEU A 162 -6.27 -59.37 -40.67
C LEU A 162 -7.10 -59.65 -41.93
N SER A 163 -7.30 -58.63 -42.78
CA SER A 163 -7.98 -58.77 -44.07
C SER A 163 -7.26 -59.76 -44.99
N ILE A 164 -5.94 -59.63 -45.13
CA ILE A 164 -5.11 -60.52 -45.96
C ILE A 164 -5.16 -61.95 -45.44
N ILE A 165 -5.02 -62.15 -44.11
CA ILE A 165 -5.11 -63.48 -43.49
C ILE A 165 -6.46 -64.12 -43.81
N ASN A 166 -7.55 -63.35 -43.73
CA ASN A 166 -8.89 -63.85 -44.05
C ASN A 166 -9.01 -64.25 -45.52
N VAL A 167 -8.53 -63.44 -46.45
CA VAL A 167 -8.53 -63.74 -47.89
C VAL A 167 -7.69 -64.99 -48.17
N ALA A 168 -6.47 -65.07 -47.64
CA ALA A 168 -5.59 -66.21 -47.82
C ALA A 168 -6.19 -67.50 -47.27
N ARG A 169 -6.90 -67.44 -46.13
CA ARG A 169 -7.61 -68.58 -45.57
C ARG A 169 -8.74 -69.08 -46.46
N THR A 170 -9.43 -68.18 -47.17
CA THR A 170 -10.54 -68.54 -48.06
C THR A 170 -10.10 -69.02 -49.44
N THR A 171 -9.02 -68.45 -49.98
CA THR A 171 -8.57 -68.69 -51.37
C THR A 171 -7.37 -69.65 -51.47
N GLY A 172 -6.60 -69.79 -50.39
CA GLY A 172 -5.32 -70.49 -50.37
C GLY A 172 -4.13 -69.64 -50.86
N ASN A 173 -4.36 -68.42 -51.35
CA ASN A 173 -3.33 -67.55 -51.92
C ASN A 173 -2.98 -66.40 -50.97
N TRP A 174 -1.68 -66.19 -50.73
CA TRP A 174 -1.17 -65.05 -49.97
C TRP A 174 -0.82 -63.91 -50.92
N GLU A 175 -1.77 -63.00 -51.15
CA GLU A 175 -1.52 -61.76 -51.89
C GLU A 175 -1.12 -60.66 -50.89
N MET A 176 0.11 -60.15 -51.03
CA MET A 176 0.68 -59.12 -50.16
C MET A 176 0.73 -57.75 -50.84
N ASP A 177 0.11 -57.61 -52.01
CA ASP A 177 0.19 -56.41 -52.86
C ASP A 177 -0.39 -55.15 -52.20
N CYS A 178 -1.18 -55.33 -51.15
CA CYS A 178 -1.78 -54.27 -50.34
C CYS A 178 -1.05 -53.99 -49.01
N VAL A 179 0.10 -54.64 -48.74
CA VAL A 179 0.95 -54.33 -47.57
C VAL A 179 2.18 -53.56 -48.01
N THR A 180 2.29 -52.32 -47.56
CA THR A 180 3.53 -51.56 -47.64
C THR A 180 4.30 -51.72 -46.34
N PHE A 181 5.42 -52.44 -46.38
CA PHE A 181 6.32 -52.51 -45.24
C PHE A 181 7.10 -51.20 -45.12
N CYS A 182 6.96 -50.53 -43.97
CA CYS A 182 7.86 -49.44 -43.62
C CYS A 182 9.25 -50.02 -43.33
N VAL A 183 10.25 -49.54 -44.06
CA VAL A 183 11.65 -49.80 -43.73
C VAL A 183 11.99 -48.96 -42.50
N ILE A 184 12.02 -49.61 -41.34
CA ILE A 184 12.41 -48.96 -40.09
C ILE A 184 13.93 -49.03 -39.98
N SER A 185 14.59 -47.89 -39.83
CA SER A 185 16.03 -47.88 -39.62
C SER A 185 16.36 -48.34 -38.19
N PRO A 186 17.52 -48.99 -37.94
CA PRO A 186 17.92 -49.34 -36.58
C PRO A 186 17.92 -48.13 -35.64
N GLU A 187 18.24 -46.93 -36.16
CA GLU A 187 18.23 -45.68 -35.40
C GLU A 187 16.83 -45.25 -34.95
N GLU A 188 15.78 -45.64 -35.67
CA GLU A 188 14.38 -45.38 -35.27
C GLU A 188 13.91 -46.32 -34.16
N VAL A 189 14.46 -47.54 -34.08
CA VAL A 189 14.12 -48.51 -33.02
C VAL A 189 14.95 -48.29 -31.76
N TYR A 190 16.24 -48.04 -31.92
CA TYR A 190 17.21 -47.99 -30.81
C TYR A 190 17.61 -46.56 -30.42
N GLY A 191 17.14 -45.55 -31.15
CA GLY A 191 17.58 -44.16 -31.02
C GLY A 191 18.94 -43.92 -31.67
N PRO A 192 19.47 -42.68 -31.60
CA PRO A 192 20.81 -42.38 -32.10
C PRO A 192 21.83 -43.27 -31.39
N ILE A 193 22.59 -44.07 -32.15
CA ILE A 193 23.70 -44.86 -31.60
C ILE A 193 24.77 -43.87 -31.12
N CYS A 194 24.70 -43.47 -29.85
CA CYS A 194 25.73 -42.70 -29.19
C CYS A 194 27.01 -43.52 -29.23
N ARG A 195 27.91 -43.19 -30.16
CA ARG A 195 29.23 -43.81 -30.22
C ARG A 195 29.97 -43.45 -28.93
N LEU A 196 30.03 -44.40 -28.00
CA LEU A 196 30.79 -44.33 -26.74
C LEU A 196 32.32 -44.21 -26.94
N SER A 197 32.79 -43.80 -28.12
CA SER A 197 34.19 -43.90 -28.57
C SER A 197 34.86 -42.54 -28.85
N ALA A 198 34.46 -41.47 -28.18
CA ALA A 198 35.17 -40.19 -28.23
C ALA A 198 35.25 -39.54 -26.84
N GLN A 199 35.70 -40.31 -25.85
CA GLN A 199 36.22 -39.73 -24.62
C GLN A 199 37.39 -40.58 -24.13
N ASN A 200 38.57 -40.25 -24.65
CA ASN A 200 39.73 -40.16 -23.77
C ASN A 200 40.25 -38.72 -23.83
N PRO A 201 40.51 -38.10 -22.67
CA PRO A 201 40.79 -36.67 -22.55
C PRO A 201 42.28 -36.40 -22.70
N ASP A 202 42.67 -35.49 -23.58
CA ASP A 202 43.98 -34.84 -23.47
C ASP A 202 43.82 -33.60 -22.58
N VAL A 203 44.14 -33.82 -21.31
CA VAL A 203 44.44 -32.76 -20.35
C VAL A 203 45.83 -32.22 -20.72
N THR A 204 45.91 -30.98 -21.17
CA THR A 204 46.94 -29.98 -20.77
C THR A 204 46.90 -28.75 -21.69
N ALA A 205 46.35 -27.63 -21.19
CA ALA A 205 46.97 -26.29 -21.30
C ALA A 205 46.04 -25.18 -20.76
N ALA A 206 46.56 -24.47 -19.76
CA ALA A 206 46.28 -23.07 -19.39
C ALA A 206 44.83 -22.71 -19.03
N MET A 207 44.47 -22.63 -17.74
CA MET A 207 44.63 -21.42 -16.89
C MET A 207 44.47 -20.11 -17.67
N ASP A 208 43.35 -19.40 -17.50
CA ASP A 208 43.28 -18.20 -16.64
C ASP A 208 41.88 -17.53 -16.72
N VAL A 209 41.50 -16.83 -15.63
CA VAL A 209 40.48 -15.75 -15.52
C VAL A 209 39.04 -16.07 -15.06
N LYS A 210 38.87 -15.84 -13.73
CA LYS A 210 37.79 -15.20 -12.95
C LYS A 210 36.55 -15.97 -12.47
N PRO A 211 36.33 -16.04 -11.13
CA PRO A 211 35.05 -16.40 -10.53
C PRO A 211 34.26 -15.12 -10.17
N ASN A 212 33.06 -14.95 -10.74
CA ASN A 212 31.91 -14.36 -10.04
C ASN A 212 30.70 -14.25 -10.97
N MET A 213 29.52 -14.46 -10.40
CA MET A 213 28.18 -14.15 -10.93
C MET A 213 27.42 -15.23 -11.72
N LEU A 214 27.38 -16.50 -11.26
CA LEU A 214 26.23 -17.38 -11.56
C LEU A 214 26.05 -18.43 -10.44
N GLN A 215 25.49 -18.02 -9.31
CA GLN A 215 24.81 -18.91 -8.37
C GLN A 215 23.32 -18.58 -8.45
N SER A 216 22.55 -19.44 -9.14
CA SER A 216 21.11 -19.71 -8.94
C SER A 216 20.55 -20.39 -10.20
N LEU A 217 20.95 -21.64 -10.45
CA LEU A 217 20.22 -22.60 -11.30
C LEU A 217 20.85 -23.98 -11.08
N GLU A 218 20.74 -24.49 -9.85
CA GLU A 218 20.88 -25.92 -9.59
C GLU A 218 19.62 -26.62 -10.09
N THR A 219 19.65 -26.97 -11.36
CA THR A 219 18.88 -28.09 -11.90
C THR A 219 19.71 -29.34 -11.62
N GLN A 220 19.38 -30.06 -10.54
CA GLN A 220 19.79 -31.46 -10.38
C GLN A 220 18.56 -32.28 -10.03
N CYS A 221 18.00 -32.86 -11.08
CA CYS A 221 17.15 -34.03 -11.02
C CYS A 221 18.09 -35.25 -11.13
N PRO A 222 18.12 -36.17 -10.14
CA PRO A 222 18.46 -37.55 -10.41
C PRO A 222 17.16 -38.35 -10.44
N ALA A 223 16.81 -38.83 -11.63
CA ALA A 223 15.85 -39.90 -11.78
C ALA A 223 16.45 -41.18 -11.20
N SER A 224 15.90 -41.65 -10.08
CA SER A 224 15.90 -43.06 -9.72
C SER A 224 14.45 -43.50 -9.57
N PHE A 225 14.02 -44.37 -10.48
CA PHE A 225 12.73 -45.03 -10.50
C PHE A 225 12.46 -45.86 -9.24
N SER A 226 11.17 -46.17 -9.06
CA SER A 226 10.60 -47.28 -8.30
C SER A 226 10.23 -46.99 -6.84
N GLU A 227 8.96 -46.62 -6.62
CA GLU A 227 8.06 -47.40 -5.76
C GLU A 227 6.59 -46.94 -5.89
N SER A 228 5.75 -47.87 -6.36
CA SER A 228 4.37 -48.10 -5.91
C SER A 228 3.45 -46.89 -5.65
N LEU A 229 2.60 -46.55 -6.63
CA LEU A 229 1.32 -45.88 -6.35
C LEU A 229 0.15 -46.79 -6.73
N PRO A 230 -0.78 -47.07 -5.79
CA PRO A 230 -1.99 -47.81 -6.09
C PRO A 230 -2.92 -46.97 -6.96
N ALA A 231 -3.51 -47.61 -7.97
CA ALA A 231 -4.59 -47.06 -8.77
C ALA A 231 -5.76 -46.66 -7.87
N MET A 232 -5.97 -45.35 -7.67
CA MET A 232 -7.26 -44.82 -7.24
C MET A 232 -8.01 -44.32 -8.47
N PHE A 233 -8.89 -45.19 -8.94
CA PHE A 233 -9.96 -44.87 -9.88
C PHE A 233 -11.01 -44.08 -9.10
N THR A 234 -11.01 -42.75 -9.19
CA THR A 234 -12.17 -41.94 -8.79
C THR A 234 -12.99 -41.66 -10.04
N VAL A 235 -14.11 -42.37 -10.14
CA VAL A 235 -15.24 -42.00 -10.99
C VAL A 235 -15.67 -40.59 -10.55
N LEU A 236 -15.48 -39.60 -11.42
CA LEU A 236 -16.09 -38.28 -11.25
C LEU A 236 -17.59 -38.45 -11.55
N ASP A 237 -18.36 -38.61 -10.48
CA ASP A 237 -19.82 -38.50 -10.52
C ASP A 237 -20.19 -37.03 -10.73
N GLU A 238 -20.88 -36.78 -11.84
CA GLU A 238 -21.20 -35.48 -12.38
C GLU A 238 -22.45 -34.92 -11.69
N SER A 239 -22.35 -34.61 -10.39
CA SER A 239 -23.42 -33.91 -9.67
C SER A 239 -22.90 -33.13 -8.46
N VAL A 240 -22.02 -32.16 -8.69
CA VAL A 240 -21.77 -31.11 -7.69
C VAL A 240 -22.68 -29.94 -8.02
N ALA A 241 -23.79 -29.88 -7.29
CA ALA A 241 -24.63 -28.68 -7.22
C ALA A 241 -23.76 -27.51 -6.76
N ILE A 242 -23.70 -26.46 -7.58
CA ILE A 242 -23.09 -25.18 -7.23
C ILE A 242 -23.88 -24.63 -6.05
N GLN A 243 -23.33 -24.77 -4.85
CA GLN A 243 -23.86 -24.14 -3.65
C GLN A 243 -23.73 -22.63 -3.85
N GLU A 244 -24.88 -21.94 -3.82
CA GLU A 244 -24.96 -20.48 -3.95
C GLU A 244 -23.95 -19.78 -3.04
N ALA A 245 -23.27 -18.78 -3.59
CA ALA A 245 -22.35 -17.94 -2.84
C ALA A 245 -23.06 -17.32 -1.60
N PRO A 246 -22.36 -17.18 -0.46
CA PRO A 246 -22.93 -16.60 0.74
C PRO A 246 -23.47 -15.19 0.47
N LYS A 247 -24.75 -14.96 0.81
CA LYS A 247 -25.53 -13.72 0.62
C LYS A 247 -24.93 -12.45 1.26
N SER A 248 -23.76 -12.53 1.90
CA SER A 248 -23.09 -11.39 2.53
C SER A 248 -22.25 -10.55 1.57
N VAL A 249 -21.91 -11.05 0.38
CA VAL A 249 -21.06 -10.29 -0.58
C VAL A 249 -21.90 -9.39 -1.50
N GLU A 250 -23.14 -9.74 -1.80
CA GLU A 250 -24.03 -8.92 -2.66
C GLU A 250 -24.48 -7.61 -2.00
N SER A 251 -24.55 -7.55 -0.66
CA SER A 251 -24.93 -6.32 0.05
C SER A 251 -23.83 -5.26 0.05
N PHE A 252 -22.56 -5.67 -0.11
CA PHE A 252 -21.42 -4.75 -0.21
C PHE A 252 -21.33 -4.07 -1.57
N LEU A 253 -21.74 -4.75 -2.65
CA LEU A 253 -21.74 -4.18 -4.00
C LEU A 253 -22.98 -3.32 -4.30
N ARG A 254 -24.10 -3.49 -3.59
CA ARG A 254 -25.29 -2.62 -3.76
C ARG A 254 -25.21 -1.27 -3.04
N SER A 255 -24.31 -1.11 -2.07
CA SER A 255 -24.25 0.10 -1.24
C SER A 255 -23.33 1.21 -1.79
N SER A 256 -22.58 0.97 -2.87
CA SER A 256 -21.67 1.96 -3.48
C SER A 256 -22.22 2.66 -4.73
N SER A 257 -23.52 2.52 -5.03
CA SER A 257 -24.16 3.22 -6.16
C SER A 257 -24.48 4.68 -5.80
N TYR A 258 -23.44 5.51 -5.72
CA TYR A 258 -23.59 6.96 -5.59
C TYR A 258 -24.13 7.52 -6.92
N LYS A 259 -25.38 7.99 -6.90
CA LYS A 259 -26.02 8.72 -8.00
C LYS A 259 -25.19 9.96 -8.36
N VAL A 260 -24.40 9.86 -9.43
CA VAL A 260 -23.73 11.01 -10.06
C VAL A 260 -24.80 11.88 -10.71
N LYS A 261 -25.13 13.00 -10.06
CA LYS A 261 -26.06 14.01 -10.58
C LYS A 261 -25.37 14.78 -11.71
N ARG A 262 -25.69 14.45 -12.96
CA ARG A 262 -25.18 15.18 -14.13
C ARG A 262 -25.66 16.64 -14.08
N ARG A 263 -24.74 17.59 -13.97
CA ARG A 263 -25.01 19.03 -14.16
C ARG A 263 -25.24 19.28 -15.65
N ASN A 264 -26.43 19.74 -16.00
CA ASN A 264 -26.72 20.31 -17.31
C ASN A 264 -25.91 21.60 -17.48
N VAL A 265 -24.92 21.57 -18.38
CA VAL A 265 -24.28 22.77 -18.91
C VAL A 265 -25.07 23.15 -20.17
N ARG A 266 -25.90 24.19 -20.08
CA ARG A 266 -26.46 24.84 -21.27
C ARG A 266 -25.36 25.75 -21.85
N ARG A 267 -25.10 25.59 -23.15
CA ARG A 267 -24.41 26.58 -23.98
C ARG A 267 -25.41 27.61 -24.47
#